data_AF-A0A3R8IVL4-F1
#
_entry.id   AF-A0A3R8IVL4-F1
#
_cell.length_a   1.000
_cell.length_b   1.000
_cell.length_c   1.000
_cell.angle_alpha   90.00
_cell.angle_beta   90.00
_cell.angle_gamma   90.00
#
_symmetry.space_group_name_H-M   'P 1'
#
loop_
_entity.id
_entity.type
_entity.pdbx_description
1 polymer ?
#
loop_
_entity_poly.entity_id
_entity_poly.type
_entity_poly.pdbx_seq_one_letter_code
_entity_poly.pdbx_strand_id
1 'polypeptide(L)'
;MMNILLKTDNLVGLEYLIKQKGLAGKIDLIYTDPPFATNGNFTITNGRATTISNSQRGEVAYSDKLTGKEFVEYIKKRVILMHELLSDKGSFYIHTDYKIGHYVKVMLDEVFGIENFRNDITRIKCNPKNFNKIGYGNIKDMILFYSKGQNPIWNEPRTTYTDEDINRLFKKNKNGRPYTTVPIHAPGETLSPQKFKGMSPPVGRHWRTDVETLNQWDKEGLIEWSANGVPRKIVYADERKGKRVQDIWEYKDPQYPIYPTEKNIDFIKMIVETSSNKDSIVLDPFCGSGTTLQAATSLSRKWIGIDQSDLAIKTTKDRMGVDEVSLFENDTEFIDLTKCKKDFAQFSQSNF
;
A
#
# COMPACT_ATOMS: atom_id res chain seq x y z
N MET A 1 -12.06 19.84 1.47
CA MET A 1 -12.48 19.20 0.20
C MET A 1 -13.51 18.14 0.52
N MET A 2 -14.57 18.02 -0.27
CA MET A 2 -15.55 16.93 -0.15
C MET A 2 -14.99 15.64 -0.76
N ASN A 3 -15.53 14.49 -0.35
CA ASN A 3 -15.26 13.23 -1.05
C ASN A 3 -15.89 13.25 -2.43
N ILE A 4 -15.33 12.53 -3.40
CA ILE A 4 -15.84 12.53 -4.79
C ILE A 4 -16.03 11.10 -5.28
N LEU A 5 -17.22 10.79 -5.79
CA LEU A 5 -17.49 9.55 -6.53
C LEU A 5 -17.84 9.87 -7.99
N LEU A 6 -17.00 9.44 -8.91
CA LEU A 6 -17.19 9.65 -10.35
C LEU A 6 -17.70 8.38 -11.03
N LYS A 7 -18.80 8.49 -11.78
CA LYS A 7 -19.23 7.45 -12.73
C LYS A 7 -18.74 7.79 -14.14
N THR A 8 -17.69 7.10 -14.61
CA THR A 8 -17.07 7.29 -15.94
C THR A 8 -15.98 6.26 -16.21
N ASP A 9 -15.54 6.13 -17.48
CA ASP A 9 -14.22 5.54 -17.75
C ASP A 9 -13.14 6.33 -16.99
N ASN A 10 -12.25 5.59 -16.33
CA ASN A 10 -11.28 6.16 -15.42
C ASN A 10 -10.20 7.01 -16.09
N LEU A 11 -9.90 6.83 -17.38
CA LEU A 11 -9.01 7.74 -18.10
C LEU A 11 -9.65 9.14 -18.16
N VAL A 12 -10.93 9.20 -18.55
CA VAL A 12 -11.71 10.45 -18.59
C VAL A 12 -11.86 11.06 -17.19
N GLY A 13 -12.12 10.21 -16.18
CA GLY A 13 -12.23 10.66 -14.80
C GLY A 13 -10.93 11.29 -14.28
N LEU A 14 -9.78 10.67 -14.54
CA LEU A 14 -8.47 11.22 -14.16
C LEU A 14 -8.21 12.57 -14.83
N GLU A 15 -8.52 12.71 -16.13
CA GLU A 15 -8.40 13.99 -16.83
C GLU A 15 -9.34 15.06 -16.27
N TYR A 16 -10.57 14.70 -15.91
CA TYR A 16 -11.53 15.59 -15.28
C TYR A 16 -11.00 16.12 -13.94
N LEU A 17 -10.40 15.25 -13.12
CA LEU A 17 -9.79 15.65 -11.84
C LEU A 17 -8.65 16.66 -12.02
N ILE A 18 -7.84 16.49 -13.07
CA ILE A 18 -6.76 17.42 -13.43
C ILE A 18 -7.34 18.74 -13.92
N LYS A 19 -8.12 18.71 -15.01
CA LYS A 19 -8.50 19.88 -15.80
C LYS A 19 -9.64 20.69 -15.16
N GLN A 20 -10.62 20.01 -14.58
CA GLN A 20 -11.85 20.65 -14.08
C GLN A 20 -11.83 20.83 -12.56
N LYS A 21 -11.34 19.84 -11.81
CA LYS A 21 -11.21 19.95 -10.34
C LYS A 21 -9.88 20.57 -9.89
N GLY A 22 -8.90 20.74 -10.79
CA GLY A 22 -7.62 21.38 -10.49
C GLY A 22 -6.81 20.63 -9.43
N LEU A 23 -6.80 19.29 -9.50
CA LEU A 23 -6.19 18.42 -8.49
C LEU A 23 -4.77 17.92 -8.83
N ALA A 24 -4.17 18.41 -9.92
CA ALA A 24 -2.77 18.14 -10.22
C ALA A 24 -1.88 18.51 -9.02
N GLY A 25 -0.98 17.61 -8.63
CA GLY A 25 -0.07 17.83 -7.49
C GLY A 25 -0.70 17.73 -6.09
N LYS A 26 -1.95 17.27 -5.93
CA LYS A 26 -2.68 17.34 -4.65
C LYS A 26 -3.00 15.99 -4.00
N ILE A 27 -2.84 14.87 -4.71
CA ILE A 27 -3.21 13.55 -4.20
C ILE A 27 -2.05 12.92 -3.43
N ASP A 28 -2.25 12.57 -2.16
CA ASP A 28 -1.17 12.03 -1.33
C ASP A 28 -1.02 10.51 -1.45
N LEU A 29 -2.10 9.81 -1.80
CA LEU A 29 -2.07 8.36 -1.96
C LEU A 29 -2.94 7.94 -3.13
N ILE A 30 -2.37 7.13 -4.02
CA ILE A 30 -3.11 6.39 -5.04
C ILE A 30 -2.91 4.90 -4.78
N TYR A 31 -4.01 4.17 -4.59
CA TYR A 31 -4.03 2.71 -4.60
C TYR A 31 -4.90 2.25 -5.77
N THR A 32 -4.37 1.34 -6.59
CA THR A 32 -5.09 0.81 -7.75
C THR A 32 -5.04 -0.71 -7.76
N ASP A 33 -6.19 -1.33 -8.02
CA ASP A 33 -6.32 -2.77 -8.26
C ASP A 33 -6.99 -3.00 -9.62
N PRO A 34 -6.27 -2.77 -10.73
CA PRO A 34 -6.83 -3.00 -12.06
C PRO A 34 -7.12 -4.49 -12.29
N PRO A 35 -8.02 -4.83 -13.23
CA PRO A 35 -8.26 -6.21 -13.62
C PRO A 35 -6.97 -6.88 -14.14
N PHE A 36 -6.71 -8.15 -13.81
CA PHE A 36 -5.40 -8.80 -13.98
C PHE A 36 -5.13 -9.43 -15.37
N ALA A 37 -5.72 -8.94 -16.46
CA ALA A 37 -5.54 -9.51 -17.80
C ALA A 37 -5.81 -11.04 -17.86
N THR A 38 -6.78 -11.53 -17.09
CA THR A 38 -7.07 -12.95 -16.85
C THR A 38 -7.81 -13.66 -17.99
N ASN A 39 -8.17 -12.94 -19.07
CA ASN A 39 -8.96 -13.44 -20.18
C ASN A 39 -10.32 -14.02 -19.72
N GLY A 40 -11.02 -13.28 -18.85
CA GLY A 40 -12.27 -13.71 -18.23
C GLY A 40 -13.33 -12.61 -18.16
N ASN A 41 -14.60 -13.00 -18.09
CA ASN A 41 -15.68 -12.12 -17.67
C ASN A 41 -15.91 -12.35 -16.18
N PHE A 42 -16.02 -11.29 -15.37
CA PHE A 42 -16.41 -11.43 -13.97
C PHE A 42 -17.90 -11.15 -13.86
N THR A 43 -18.67 -12.06 -13.25
CA THR A 43 -20.13 -11.96 -13.19
C THR A 43 -20.65 -11.95 -11.76
N ILE A 44 -21.76 -11.24 -11.52
CA ILE A 44 -22.57 -11.40 -10.30
C ILE A 44 -23.78 -12.25 -10.65
N THR A 45 -24.01 -13.33 -9.90
CA THR A 45 -25.22 -14.15 -10.04
C THR A 45 -25.97 -14.19 -8.71
N ASN A 46 -27.25 -13.79 -8.70
CA ASN A 46 -28.12 -13.81 -7.51
C ASN A 46 -27.53 -13.09 -6.27
N GLY A 47 -26.91 -11.92 -6.46
CA GLY A 47 -26.30 -11.14 -5.36
C GLY A 47 -25.03 -11.75 -4.76
N ARG A 48 -24.48 -12.82 -5.35
CA ARG A 48 -23.17 -13.38 -5.01
C ARG A 48 -22.15 -13.04 -6.09
N ALA A 49 -21.07 -12.40 -5.68
CA ALA A 49 -19.89 -12.16 -6.48
C ALA A 49 -19.02 -13.42 -6.55
N THR A 50 -19.23 -14.28 -7.55
CA THR A 50 -18.42 -15.50 -7.71
C THR A 50 -17.24 -15.24 -8.66
N THR A 51 -16.02 -15.26 -8.11
CA THR A 51 -14.77 -15.15 -8.90
C THR A 51 -14.38 -16.48 -9.59
N ILE A 52 -14.95 -17.61 -9.13
CA ILE A 52 -14.50 -18.97 -9.49
C ILE A 52 -15.56 -19.77 -10.28
N SER A 53 -16.84 -19.47 -10.10
CA SER A 53 -17.95 -20.13 -10.80
C SER A 53 -18.80 -19.10 -11.54
N ASN A 54 -18.40 -18.77 -12.77
CA ASN A 54 -19.22 -17.99 -13.69
C ASN A 54 -20.42 -18.82 -14.13
N SER A 55 -21.63 -18.38 -13.82
CA SER A 55 -22.81 -18.88 -14.52
C SER A 55 -22.96 -18.10 -15.83
N GLN A 56 -23.32 -18.75 -16.94
CA GLN A 56 -23.55 -18.08 -18.24
C GLN A 56 -24.70 -17.05 -18.21
N ARG A 57 -25.43 -16.90 -17.09
CA ARG A 57 -26.60 -16.03 -16.92
C ARG A 57 -26.38 -14.89 -15.90
N GLY A 58 -25.17 -14.69 -15.36
CA GLY A 58 -24.87 -13.61 -14.43
C GLY A 58 -24.68 -12.25 -15.12
N GLU A 59 -24.97 -11.15 -14.42
CA GLU A 59 -24.66 -9.80 -14.89
C GLU A 59 -23.14 -9.59 -14.92
N VAL A 60 -22.60 -9.10 -16.04
CA VAL A 60 -21.16 -8.87 -16.21
C VAL A 60 -20.75 -7.65 -15.39
N ALA A 61 -19.91 -7.86 -14.37
CA ALA A 61 -19.36 -6.80 -13.53
C ALA A 61 -18.25 -6.03 -14.26
N TYR A 62 -17.33 -6.74 -14.93
CA TYR A 62 -16.35 -6.21 -15.89
C TYR A 62 -15.78 -7.33 -16.78
N SER A 63 -15.17 -6.94 -17.92
CA SER A 63 -14.53 -7.85 -18.87
C SER A 63 -13.02 -7.61 -18.92
N ASP A 64 -12.23 -8.66 -18.74
CA ASP A 64 -10.78 -8.63 -18.62
C ASP A 64 -10.12 -9.34 -19.82
N LYS A 65 -10.21 -8.74 -21.01
CA LYS A 65 -9.75 -9.32 -22.30
C LYS A 65 -8.42 -8.78 -22.83
N LEU A 66 -7.88 -7.72 -22.22
CA LEU A 66 -6.62 -7.13 -22.65
C LEU A 66 -5.47 -8.05 -22.25
N THR A 67 -4.52 -8.31 -23.14
CA THR A 67 -3.39 -9.20 -22.85
C THR A 67 -2.05 -8.55 -23.20
N GLY A 68 -1.01 -8.92 -22.43
CA GLY A 68 0.37 -8.52 -22.70
C GLY A 68 0.55 -7.01 -22.88
N LYS A 69 1.03 -6.61 -24.05
CA LYS A 69 1.36 -5.21 -24.38
C LYS A 69 0.15 -4.28 -24.30
N GLU A 70 -1.02 -4.69 -24.78
CA GLU A 70 -2.21 -3.83 -24.79
C GLU A 70 -2.67 -3.47 -23.38
N PHE A 71 -2.54 -4.41 -22.44
CA PHE A 71 -2.81 -4.15 -21.03
C PHE A 71 -1.81 -3.16 -20.43
N VAL A 72 -0.52 -3.33 -20.72
CA VAL A 72 0.51 -2.40 -20.23
C VAL A 72 0.28 -0.99 -20.76
N GLU A 73 -0.05 -0.83 -22.05
CA GLU A 73 -0.40 0.47 -22.63
C GLU A 73 -1.68 1.06 -22.02
N TYR A 74 -2.69 0.23 -21.77
CA TYR A 74 -3.93 0.62 -21.10
C TYR A 74 -3.67 1.20 -19.71
N ILE A 75 -2.78 0.56 -18.92
CA ILE A 75 -2.38 1.04 -17.60
C ILE A 75 -1.46 2.27 -17.72
N LYS A 76 -0.50 2.28 -18.66
CA LYS A 76 0.45 3.38 -18.87
C LYS A 76 -0.25 4.73 -19.04
N LYS A 77 -1.26 4.79 -19.91
CA LYS A 77 -2.05 6.02 -20.15
C LYS A 77 -2.65 6.59 -18.87
N ARG A 78 -3.12 5.72 -17.97
CA ARG A 78 -3.71 6.13 -16.67
C ARG A 78 -2.64 6.52 -15.68
N VAL A 79 -1.54 5.76 -15.63
CA VAL A 79 -0.41 6.00 -14.74
C VAL A 79 0.22 7.37 -14.99
N ILE A 80 0.32 7.83 -16.24
CA ILE A 80 0.79 9.18 -16.56
C ILE A 80 -0.06 10.25 -15.85
N LEU A 81 -1.39 10.14 -15.95
CA LEU A 81 -2.31 11.08 -15.30
C LEU A 81 -2.30 10.95 -13.77
N MET A 82 -2.20 9.72 -13.26
CA MET A 82 -2.05 9.47 -11.82
C MET A 82 -0.76 10.08 -11.27
N HIS A 83 0.35 10.00 -12.01
CA HIS A 83 1.60 10.64 -11.66
C HIS A 83 1.48 12.17 -11.61
N GLU A 84 0.74 12.78 -12.55
CA GLU A 84 0.45 14.22 -12.53
C GLU A 84 -0.38 14.63 -11.30
N LEU A 85 -1.38 13.83 -10.93
CA LEU A 85 -2.26 14.06 -9.77
C LEU A 85 -1.55 13.96 -8.42
N LEU A 86 -0.55 13.08 -8.29
CA LEU A 86 0.18 12.88 -7.03
C LEU A 86 0.86 14.17 -6.55
N SER A 87 0.85 14.42 -5.24
CA SER A 87 1.67 15.44 -4.59
C SER A 87 3.14 15.01 -4.55
N ASP A 88 4.08 15.94 -4.33
CA ASP A 88 5.52 15.61 -4.27
C ASP A 88 5.88 14.65 -3.12
N LYS A 89 4.99 14.51 -2.14
CA LYS A 89 5.10 13.58 -1.01
C LYS A 89 4.21 12.34 -1.20
N GLY A 90 3.60 12.21 -2.37
CA GLY A 90 2.59 11.21 -2.66
C GLY A 90 3.16 9.83 -2.96
N SER A 91 2.36 8.81 -2.64
CA SER A 91 2.69 7.41 -2.83
C SER A 91 1.72 6.74 -3.82
N PHE A 92 2.26 5.85 -4.64
CA PHE A 92 1.52 5.06 -5.62
C PHE A 92 1.68 3.57 -5.35
N TYR A 93 0.56 2.86 -5.26
CA TYR A 93 0.50 1.41 -5.12
C TYR A 93 -0.33 0.82 -6.25
N ILE A 94 0.22 -0.17 -6.94
CA ILE A 94 -0.54 -1.00 -7.88
C ILE A 94 -0.50 -2.46 -7.45
N HIS A 95 -1.68 -3.04 -7.27
CA HIS A 95 -1.84 -4.46 -7.05
C HIS A 95 -1.80 -5.18 -8.40
N THR A 96 -1.04 -6.26 -8.48
CA THR A 96 -0.85 -7.06 -9.70
C THR A 96 -0.48 -8.51 -9.37
N ASP A 97 -0.16 -9.31 -10.37
CA ASP A 97 0.35 -10.67 -10.20
C ASP A 97 1.68 -10.89 -10.93
N TYR A 98 2.27 -12.07 -10.76
CA TYR A 98 3.55 -12.41 -11.36
C TYR A 98 3.50 -12.54 -12.90
N LYS A 99 2.32 -12.62 -13.52
CA LYS A 99 2.21 -12.81 -14.98
C LYS A 99 2.45 -11.50 -15.71
N ILE A 100 1.93 -10.40 -15.18
CA ILE A 100 2.02 -9.07 -15.83
C ILE A 100 2.83 -8.06 -15.01
N GLY A 101 3.00 -8.28 -13.70
CA GLY A 101 3.61 -7.33 -12.78
C GLY A 101 5.02 -6.89 -13.15
N HIS A 102 5.83 -7.78 -13.72
CA HIS A 102 7.18 -7.42 -14.18
C HIS A 102 7.18 -6.42 -15.35
N TYR A 103 6.23 -6.55 -16.28
CA TYR A 103 6.08 -5.61 -17.38
C TYR A 103 5.50 -4.28 -16.91
N VAL A 104 4.54 -4.33 -15.96
CA VAL A 104 4.02 -3.13 -15.28
C VAL A 104 5.14 -2.41 -14.54
N LYS A 105 6.03 -3.12 -13.84
CA LYS A 105 7.21 -2.55 -13.17
C LYS A 105 8.10 -1.80 -14.15
N VAL A 106 8.50 -2.41 -15.26
CA VAL A 106 9.34 -1.73 -16.27
C VAL A 106 8.68 -0.45 -16.79
N MET A 107 7.37 -0.48 -17.04
CA MET A 107 6.62 0.72 -17.44
C MET A 107 6.56 1.77 -16.32
N LEU A 108 6.40 1.36 -15.05
CA LEU A 108 6.43 2.28 -13.91
C LEU A 108 7.80 2.92 -13.72
N ASP A 109 8.89 2.21 -13.99
CA ASP A 109 10.24 2.81 -13.99
C ASP A 109 10.38 3.92 -15.03
N GLU A 110 9.74 3.77 -16.20
CA GLU A 110 9.72 4.81 -17.23
C GLU A 110 8.94 6.06 -16.78
N VAL A 111 7.83 5.89 -16.05
CA VAL A 111 6.97 7.01 -15.63
C VAL A 111 7.44 7.68 -14.34
N PHE A 112 7.82 6.90 -13.32
CA PHE A 112 8.20 7.40 -12.01
C PHE A 112 9.71 7.59 -11.84
N GLY A 113 10.54 6.92 -12.66
CA GLY A 113 11.99 6.81 -12.42
C GLY A 113 12.33 5.60 -11.54
N ILE A 114 13.40 4.90 -11.90
CA ILE A 114 13.86 3.68 -11.19
C ILE A 114 14.26 3.97 -9.74
N GLU A 115 14.77 5.17 -9.47
CA GLU A 115 15.17 5.66 -8.15
C GLU A 115 14.00 5.93 -7.20
N ASN A 116 12.79 6.01 -7.75
CA ASN A 116 11.55 6.24 -7.01
C ASN A 116 10.80 4.94 -6.71
N PHE A 117 11.29 3.80 -7.19
CA PHE A 117 10.84 2.49 -6.76
C PHE A 117 11.19 2.28 -5.27
N ARG A 118 10.19 1.89 -4.47
CA ARG A 118 10.37 1.70 -3.03
C ARG A 118 10.34 0.24 -2.63
N ASN A 119 9.40 -0.54 -3.15
CA ASN A 119 9.31 -1.94 -2.78
C ASN A 119 8.45 -2.79 -3.74
N ASP A 120 8.77 -4.09 -3.80
CA ASP A 120 7.89 -5.15 -4.31
C ASP A 120 7.37 -5.93 -3.10
N ILE A 121 6.10 -5.73 -2.78
CA ILE A 121 5.45 -6.32 -1.62
C ILE A 121 4.74 -7.59 -2.06
N THR A 122 5.12 -8.72 -1.47
CA THR A 122 4.45 -10.01 -1.67
C THR A 122 3.28 -10.13 -0.69
N ARG A 123 2.08 -10.37 -1.20
CA ARG A 123 0.93 -10.72 -0.35
C ARG A 123 0.56 -12.19 -0.51
N ILE A 124 0.43 -12.90 0.61
CA ILE A 124 -0.06 -14.27 0.67
C ILE A 124 -1.59 -14.24 0.70
N LYS A 125 -2.22 -14.57 -0.44
CA LYS A 125 -3.66 -14.44 -0.67
C LYS A 125 -4.47 -15.69 -0.35
N CYS A 126 -3.83 -16.86 -0.25
CA CYS A 126 -4.54 -18.12 -0.02
C CYS A 126 -3.67 -19.19 0.65
N ASN A 127 -4.32 -20.25 1.13
CA ASN A 127 -3.62 -21.40 1.68
C ASN A 127 -2.81 -22.15 0.61
N PRO A 128 -1.76 -22.90 1.00
CA PRO A 128 -1.03 -23.81 0.12
C PRO A 128 -1.96 -24.70 -0.71
N LYS A 129 -1.62 -24.85 -1.99
CA LYS A 129 -2.37 -25.62 -2.98
C LYS A 129 -1.57 -26.85 -3.38
N ASN A 130 -2.16 -28.03 -3.21
CA ASN A 130 -1.51 -29.33 -3.47
C ASN A 130 -1.93 -29.93 -4.82
N PHE A 131 -1.96 -29.10 -5.88
CA PHE A 131 -2.30 -29.57 -7.22
C PHE A 131 -1.07 -30.18 -7.90
N ASN A 132 -1.25 -31.32 -8.57
CA ASN A 132 -0.20 -31.91 -9.40
C ASN A 132 -0.02 -31.07 -10.68
N LYS A 133 1.09 -30.32 -10.76
CA LYS A 133 1.47 -29.53 -11.94
C LYS A 133 2.98 -29.39 -12.00
N ILE A 134 3.50 -29.08 -13.20
CA ILE A 134 4.89 -28.69 -13.37
C ILE A 134 5.03 -27.25 -12.86
N GLY A 135 5.58 -27.10 -11.65
CA GLY A 135 5.91 -25.82 -11.03
C GLY A 135 5.29 -25.63 -9.64
N TYR A 136 5.77 -24.60 -8.93
CA TYR A 136 5.33 -24.32 -7.56
C TYR A 136 3.89 -23.80 -7.49
N GLY A 137 3.18 -24.13 -6.40
CA GLY A 137 1.88 -23.56 -6.10
C GLY A 137 1.95 -22.03 -5.98
N ASN A 138 1.07 -21.30 -6.68
CA ASN A 138 0.97 -19.85 -6.50
C ASN A 138 -0.04 -19.56 -5.40
N ILE A 139 0.47 -19.05 -4.28
CA ILE A 139 -0.32 -18.57 -3.14
C ILE A 139 -0.23 -17.06 -2.96
N LYS A 140 0.47 -16.37 -3.86
CA LYS A 140 0.82 -14.96 -3.72
C LYS A 140 0.46 -14.09 -4.91
N ASP A 141 0.19 -12.83 -4.63
CA ASP A 141 0.15 -11.71 -5.55
C ASP A 141 1.27 -10.70 -5.21
N MET A 142 1.34 -9.62 -5.99
CA MET A 142 2.41 -8.62 -5.94
C MET A 142 1.79 -7.23 -5.83
N ILE A 143 2.35 -6.38 -4.98
CA ILE A 143 2.03 -4.96 -4.91
C ILE A 143 3.30 -4.16 -5.15
N LEU A 144 3.30 -3.34 -6.21
CA LEU A 144 4.42 -2.45 -6.51
C LEU A 144 4.19 -1.11 -5.83
N PHE A 145 5.18 -0.64 -5.07
CA PHE A 145 5.17 0.62 -4.35
C PHE A 145 6.18 1.61 -4.93
N TYR A 146 5.68 2.76 -5.37
CA TYR A 146 6.46 3.91 -5.81
C TYR A 146 6.09 5.15 -5.01
N SER A 147 7.01 6.11 -4.95
CA SER A 147 6.72 7.48 -4.51
C SER A 147 6.94 8.45 -5.66
N LYS A 148 6.25 9.60 -5.66
CA LYS A 148 6.53 10.66 -6.65
C LYS A 148 7.88 11.32 -6.45
N GLY A 149 8.27 11.56 -5.20
CA GLY A 149 9.54 12.19 -4.84
C GLY A 149 10.36 11.39 -3.83
N GLN A 150 11.48 11.96 -3.39
CA GLN A 150 12.39 11.28 -2.46
C GLN A 150 11.93 11.26 -1.00
N ASN A 151 10.93 12.08 -0.65
CA ASN A 151 10.44 12.24 0.72
C ASN A 151 8.92 12.01 0.79
N PRO A 152 8.44 10.77 0.56
CA PRO A 152 7.02 10.47 0.67
C PRO A 152 6.54 10.57 2.13
N ILE A 153 5.23 10.72 2.32
CA ILE A 153 4.61 10.49 3.62
C ILE A 153 4.87 9.03 4.02
N TRP A 154 5.50 8.82 5.18
CA TRP A 154 5.84 7.50 5.69
C TRP A 154 5.60 7.39 7.19
N ASN A 155 4.46 6.81 7.56
CA ASN A 155 4.10 6.46 8.92
C ASN A 155 4.51 5.00 9.17
N GLU A 156 5.77 4.81 9.59
CA GLU A 156 6.41 3.50 9.75
C GLU A 156 5.49 2.43 10.38
N PRO A 157 5.02 1.43 9.59
CA PRO A 157 4.09 0.43 10.07
C PRO A 157 4.77 -0.54 11.04
N ARG A 158 4.10 -0.80 12.16
CA ARG A 158 4.60 -1.72 13.20
C ARG A 158 3.53 -2.70 13.62
N THR A 159 3.98 -3.92 13.92
CA THR A 159 3.16 -4.97 14.54
C THR A 159 3.68 -5.24 15.95
N THR A 160 2.78 -5.65 16.84
CA THR A 160 3.15 -6.04 18.20
C THR A 160 4.01 -7.29 18.17
N TYR A 161 4.86 -7.45 19.20
CA TYR A 161 5.55 -8.71 19.42
C TYR A 161 4.57 -9.74 19.96
N THR A 162 4.57 -10.94 19.39
CA THR A 162 3.91 -12.10 19.99
C THR A 162 4.78 -12.67 21.10
N ASP A 163 4.22 -13.50 21.98
CA ASP A 163 5.00 -14.22 22.99
C ASP A 163 6.10 -15.08 22.35
N GLU A 164 5.81 -15.68 21.19
CA GLU A 164 6.79 -16.42 20.42
C GLU A 164 7.93 -15.53 19.92
N ASP A 165 7.63 -14.32 19.43
CA ASP A 165 8.65 -13.35 19.06
C ASP A 165 9.49 -12.93 20.27
N ILE A 166 8.85 -12.69 21.42
CA ILE A 166 9.55 -12.31 22.66
C ILE A 166 10.54 -13.41 23.04
N ASN A 167 10.08 -14.66 23.09
CA ASN A 167 10.90 -15.82 23.45
C ASN A 167 12.06 -16.03 22.45
N ARG A 168 11.81 -15.81 21.16
CA ARG A 168 12.81 -16.00 20.11
C ARG A 168 13.86 -14.89 20.07
N LEU A 169 13.45 -13.63 20.23
CA LEU A 169 14.31 -12.45 20.03
C LEU A 169 14.95 -11.94 21.33
N PHE A 170 14.27 -12.09 22.46
CA PHE A 170 14.67 -11.56 23.78
C PHE A 170 14.99 -12.70 24.74
N LYS A 171 16.03 -13.47 24.41
CA LYS A 171 16.43 -14.71 25.09
C LYS A 171 16.97 -14.52 26.51
N LYS A 172 17.29 -13.30 26.91
CA LYS A 172 17.87 -12.99 28.23
C LYS A 172 16.80 -12.41 29.14
N ASN A 173 16.99 -12.53 30.45
CA ASN A 173 16.07 -11.99 31.44
C ASN A 173 16.83 -11.28 32.57
N LYS A 174 16.36 -10.09 32.95
CA LYS A 174 16.85 -9.34 34.10
C LYS A 174 15.66 -8.94 34.95
N ASN A 175 15.55 -9.52 36.16
CA ASN A 175 14.47 -9.26 37.11
C ASN A 175 13.06 -9.44 36.54
N GLY A 176 12.84 -10.50 35.76
CA GLY A 176 11.55 -10.78 35.13
C GLY A 176 11.33 -10.04 33.80
N ARG A 177 12.21 -9.12 33.39
CA ARG A 177 12.10 -8.38 32.12
C ARG A 177 12.93 -9.05 31.01
N PRO A 178 12.28 -9.58 29.94
CA PRO A 178 12.99 -10.12 28.78
C PRO A 178 13.77 -9.03 28.04
N TYR A 179 15.00 -9.35 27.63
CA TYR A 179 15.86 -8.45 26.87
C TYR A 179 16.75 -9.19 25.87
N THR A 180 17.34 -8.42 24.97
CA THR A 180 18.41 -8.85 24.06
C THR A 180 19.54 -7.84 24.08
N THR A 181 20.69 -8.15 23.46
CA THR A 181 21.80 -7.21 23.38
C THR A 181 22.25 -6.94 21.96
N VAL A 182 22.36 -5.65 21.62
CA VAL A 182 22.82 -5.19 20.32
C VAL A 182 24.24 -4.61 20.42
N PRO A 183 25.08 -4.74 19.38
CA PRO A 183 26.39 -4.10 19.37
C PRO A 183 26.24 -2.59 19.49
N ILE A 184 27.12 -1.93 20.25
CA ILE A 184 27.16 -0.46 20.34
C ILE A 184 28.02 0.19 19.24
N HIS A 185 28.48 -0.60 18.27
CA HIS A 185 29.24 -0.15 17.11
C HIS A 185 28.54 -0.54 15.79
N ALA A 186 28.86 0.17 14.71
CA ALA A 186 28.34 -0.06 13.35
C ALA A 186 29.49 -0.05 12.32
N PRO A 187 29.32 -0.67 11.13
CA PRO A 187 30.29 -0.59 10.04
C PRO A 187 30.60 0.85 9.61
N GLY A 188 31.84 1.12 9.21
CA GLY A 188 32.35 2.43 8.79
C GLY A 188 33.26 3.04 9.84
N GLU A 189 34.28 3.79 9.43
CA GLU A 189 35.27 4.39 10.34
C GLU A 189 35.06 5.91 10.48
N THR A 190 35.45 6.45 11.63
CA THR A 190 35.54 7.89 11.86
C THR A 190 37.01 8.32 11.88
N LEU A 191 37.31 9.51 11.38
CA LEU A 191 38.69 10.03 11.29
C LEU A 191 39.39 10.16 12.66
N SER A 192 38.62 10.33 13.74
CA SER A 192 39.14 10.46 15.10
C SER A 192 38.14 9.86 16.10
N PRO A 193 38.13 8.52 16.25
CA PRO A 193 37.15 7.86 17.12
C PRO A 193 37.46 8.18 18.58
N GLN A 194 36.46 8.74 19.28
CA GLN A 194 36.55 8.91 20.72
C GLN A 194 36.56 7.55 21.44
N LYS A 195 37.30 7.47 22.55
CA LYS A 195 37.39 6.24 23.33
C LYS A 195 36.23 6.14 24.32
N PHE A 196 35.56 4.99 24.35
CA PHE A 196 34.58 4.64 25.38
C PHE A 196 35.25 3.73 26.41
N LYS A 197 35.33 4.17 27.67
CA LYS A 197 36.03 3.44 28.76
C LYS A 197 37.44 3.00 28.38
N GLY A 198 38.18 3.86 27.68
CA GLY A 198 39.56 3.58 27.22
C GLY A 198 39.66 2.73 25.95
N MET A 199 38.55 2.20 25.43
CA MET A 199 38.52 1.40 24.20
C MET A 199 38.17 2.23 22.97
N SER A 200 38.83 1.91 21.86
CA SER A 200 38.42 2.35 20.53
C SER A 200 37.34 1.40 19.97
N PRO A 201 36.48 1.86 19.04
CA PRO A 201 35.64 0.94 18.29
C PRO A 201 36.52 -0.04 17.50
N PRO A 202 36.02 -1.25 17.18
CA PRO A 202 36.77 -2.21 16.37
C PRO A 202 37.20 -1.61 15.02
N VAL A 203 38.31 -2.10 14.46
CA VAL A 203 38.76 -1.71 13.11
C VAL A 203 37.62 -1.91 12.09
N GLY A 204 37.45 -0.95 11.18
CA GLY A 204 36.36 -0.91 10.21
C GLY A 204 35.02 -0.45 10.79
N ARG A 205 34.97 0.01 12.04
CA ARG A 205 33.74 0.36 12.77
C ARG A 205 33.85 1.67 13.56
N HIS A 206 32.69 2.24 13.86
CA HIS A 206 32.51 3.41 14.72
C HIS A 206 31.43 3.14 15.77
N TRP A 207 31.41 3.93 16.85
CA TRP A 207 30.35 3.86 17.85
C TRP A 207 29.01 4.31 17.25
N ARG A 208 27.91 3.64 17.59
CA ARG A 208 26.56 3.96 17.09
C ARG A 208 26.01 5.29 17.59
N THR A 209 26.61 5.84 18.62
CA THR A 209 26.26 7.11 19.25
C THR A 209 27.53 7.70 19.86
N ASP A 210 27.47 8.96 20.27
CA ASP A 210 28.53 9.66 20.99
C ASP A 210 28.90 8.98 22.34
N VAL A 211 30.12 9.23 22.81
CA VAL A 211 30.66 8.60 24.03
C VAL A 211 29.94 9.07 25.30
N GLU A 212 29.34 10.26 25.31
CA GLU A 212 28.56 10.76 26.46
C GLU A 212 27.31 9.90 26.67
N THR A 213 26.55 9.63 25.60
CA THR A 213 25.41 8.71 25.61
C THR A 213 25.82 7.29 26.02
N LEU A 214 26.97 6.80 25.56
CA LEU A 214 27.49 5.49 25.98
C LEU A 214 27.80 5.44 27.49
N ASN A 215 28.41 6.49 28.04
CA ASN A 215 28.66 6.61 29.47
C ASN A 215 27.36 6.69 30.28
N GLN A 216 26.34 7.39 29.76
CA GLN A 216 25.01 7.44 30.37
C GLN A 216 24.40 6.04 30.42
N TRP A 217 24.39 5.30 29.31
CA TRP A 217 23.85 3.93 29.28
C TRP A 217 24.57 2.98 30.22
N ASP A 218 25.90 3.12 30.36
CA ASP A 218 26.69 2.32 31.29
C ASP A 218 26.30 2.64 32.75
N LYS A 219 26.16 3.94 33.09
CA LYS A 219 25.71 4.40 34.41
C LYS A 219 24.30 3.91 34.75
N GLU A 220 23.41 3.86 33.75
CA GLU A 220 22.04 3.35 33.88
C GLU A 220 21.96 1.81 33.92
N GLY A 221 23.09 1.11 33.81
CA GLY A 221 23.12 -0.36 33.80
C GLY A 221 22.47 -0.98 32.56
N LEU A 222 22.48 -0.23 31.45
CA LEU A 222 21.97 -0.64 30.15
C LEU A 222 23.09 -1.16 29.22
N ILE A 223 24.34 -1.21 29.67
CA ILE A 223 25.43 -1.90 28.98
C ILE A 223 25.68 -3.24 29.64
N GLU A 224 25.67 -4.30 28.84
CA GLU A 224 26.13 -5.62 29.22
C GLU A 224 27.55 -5.83 28.69
N TRP A 225 28.45 -6.23 29.58
CA TRP A 225 29.84 -6.52 29.26
C TRP A 225 30.03 -8.03 29.09
N SER A 226 30.56 -8.46 27.95
CA SER A 226 30.93 -9.87 27.76
C SER A 226 32.15 -10.25 28.60
N ALA A 227 32.40 -11.55 28.77
CA ALA A 227 33.61 -12.05 29.43
C ALA A 227 34.91 -11.53 28.80
N ASN A 228 34.88 -11.20 27.49
CA ASN A 228 36.01 -10.65 26.75
C ASN A 228 36.03 -9.11 26.75
N GLY A 229 35.23 -8.46 27.61
CA GLY A 229 35.19 -7.00 27.73
C GLY A 229 34.50 -6.28 26.58
N VAL A 230 33.67 -6.97 25.78
CA VAL A 230 32.97 -6.34 24.65
C VAL A 230 31.62 -5.79 25.13
N PRO A 231 31.40 -4.46 25.10
CA PRO A 231 30.15 -3.86 25.54
C PRO A 231 29.03 -4.02 24.51
N ARG A 232 27.82 -4.33 24.99
CA ARG A 232 26.60 -4.40 24.17
C ARG A 232 25.47 -3.68 24.87
N LYS A 233 24.61 -3.01 24.11
CA LYS A 233 23.44 -2.30 24.65
C LYS A 233 22.32 -3.30 24.93
N ILE A 234 21.82 -3.30 26.16
CA ILE A 234 20.60 -3.98 26.57
C ILE A 234 19.40 -3.30 25.89
N VAL A 235 18.52 -4.11 25.33
CA VAL A 235 17.27 -3.69 24.70
C VAL A 235 16.16 -4.57 25.28
N TYR A 236 15.28 -3.97 26.10
CA TYR A 236 14.16 -4.69 26.69
C TYR A 236 13.02 -4.85 25.69
N ALA A 237 12.23 -5.93 25.86
CA ALA A 237 11.09 -6.22 24.99
C ALA A 237 9.95 -5.20 25.16
N ASP A 238 9.68 -4.77 26.40
CA ASP A 238 8.60 -3.86 26.79
C ASP A 238 8.83 -2.41 26.33
N GLU A 239 10.07 -2.00 26.10
CA GLU A 239 10.43 -0.66 25.61
C GLU A 239 10.30 -0.51 24.08
N ARG A 240 9.93 -1.57 23.38
CA ARG A 240 9.86 -1.57 21.91
C ARG A 240 8.45 -1.25 21.43
N LYS A 241 8.35 -0.33 20.48
CA LYS A 241 7.11 0.04 19.78
C LYS A 241 6.61 -1.04 18.79
N GLY A 242 6.99 -2.30 18.98
CA GLY A 242 6.72 -3.40 18.04
C GLY A 242 7.77 -3.58 16.93
N LYS A 243 7.61 -4.65 16.15
CA LYS A 243 8.44 -4.99 14.99
C LYS A 243 7.98 -4.22 13.76
N ARG A 244 8.93 -3.74 12.96
CA ARG A 244 8.62 -3.12 11.65
C ARG A 244 7.95 -4.15 10.75
N VAL A 245 6.88 -3.74 10.07
CA VAL A 245 6.29 -4.58 9.01
C VAL A 245 7.31 -4.74 7.88
N GLN A 246 7.46 -5.97 7.37
CA GLN A 246 8.36 -6.29 6.26
C GLN A 246 7.58 -6.33 4.94
N ASP A 247 8.13 -6.92 3.89
CA ASP A 247 7.59 -6.94 2.52
C ASP A 247 6.78 -8.21 2.18
N ILE A 248 6.61 -9.14 3.13
CA ILE A 248 5.74 -10.31 3.00
C ILE A 248 4.53 -10.14 3.93
N TRP A 249 3.35 -9.99 3.33
CA TRP A 249 2.11 -9.68 4.02
C TRP A 249 1.10 -10.83 3.93
N GLU A 250 0.48 -11.17 5.05
CA GLU A 250 -0.51 -12.26 5.12
C GLU A 250 -1.92 -11.70 5.28
N TYR A 251 -2.58 -11.42 4.15
CA TYR A 251 -3.97 -10.95 4.12
C TYR A 251 -4.77 -11.73 3.10
N LYS A 252 -5.85 -12.37 3.53
CA LYS A 252 -6.79 -13.08 2.66
C LYS A 252 -8.01 -12.21 2.40
N ASP A 253 -8.49 -12.22 1.16
CA ASP A 253 -9.74 -11.53 0.81
C ASP A 253 -10.95 -12.18 1.50
N PRO A 254 -12.04 -11.43 1.72
CA PRO A 254 -13.25 -11.96 2.36
C PRO A 254 -13.79 -13.20 1.62
N GLN A 255 -14.22 -14.20 2.38
CA GLN A 255 -14.80 -15.42 1.81
C GLN A 255 -16.16 -15.17 1.13
N TYR A 256 -16.90 -14.16 1.60
CA TYR A 256 -18.22 -13.79 1.09
C TYR A 256 -18.22 -12.31 0.69
N PRO A 257 -17.63 -11.97 -0.47
CA PRO A 257 -17.53 -10.59 -0.90
C PRO A 257 -18.87 -10.06 -1.43
N ILE A 258 -19.12 -8.77 -1.21
CA ILE A 258 -20.31 -8.06 -1.69
C ILE A 258 -20.20 -7.77 -3.20
N TYR A 259 -18.98 -7.60 -3.70
CA TYR A 259 -18.64 -7.36 -5.11
C TYR A 259 -17.43 -8.22 -5.51
N PRO A 260 -17.27 -8.60 -6.79
CA PRO A 260 -16.10 -9.36 -7.22
C PRO A 260 -14.81 -8.63 -6.84
N THR A 261 -13.78 -9.40 -6.48
CA THR A 261 -12.44 -8.86 -6.17
C THR A 261 -12.38 -7.86 -5.01
N GLU A 262 -13.36 -7.89 -4.08
CA GLU A 262 -13.29 -7.13 -2.83
C GLU A 262 -12.04 -7.48 -2.01
N LYS A 263 -11.28 -6.45 -1.62
CA LYS A 263 -10.03 -6.62 -0.87
C LYS A 263 -10.26 -6.70 0.62
N ASN A 264 -9.32 -7.34 1.31
CA ASN A 264 -9.23 -7.29 2.75
C ASN A 264 -9.09 -5.82 3.25
N ILE A 265 -10.01 -5.39 4.12
CA ILE A 265 -10.04 -4.00 4.61
C ILE A 265 -8.81 -3.63 5.46
N ASP A 266 -8.27 -4.54 6.26
CA ASP A 266 -7.12 -4.26 7.13
C ASP A 266 -5.83 -4.13 6.32
N PHE A 267 -5.71 -4.88 5.22
CA PHE A 267 -4.64 -4.70 4.23
C PHE A 267 -4.66 -3.29 3.65
N ILE A 268 -5.83 -2.81 3.23
CA ILE A 268 -5.97 -1.49 2.63
C ILE A 268 -5.77 -0.38 3.69
N LYS A 269 -6.29 -0.55 4.91
CA LYS A 269 -6.03 0.37 6.03
C LYS A 269 -4.54 0.51 6.31
N MET A 270 -3.79 -0.58 6.34
CA MET A 270 -2.34 -0.54 6.52
C MET A 270 -1.65 0.32 5.45
N ILE A 271 -2.03 0.20 4.16
CA ILE A 271 -1.49 1.05 3.09
C ILE A 271 -1.87 2.52 3.32
N VAL A 272 -3.15 2.78 3.61
CA VAL A 272 -3.66 4.15 3.83
C VAL A 272 -2.98 4.82 5.01
N GLU A 273 -2.86 4.14 6.15
CA GLU A 273 -2.18 4.69 7.33
C GLU A 273 -0.70 4.95 7.07
N THR A 274 -0.02 4.03 6.39
CA THR A 274 1.42 4.12 6.12
C THR A 274 1.75 5.32 5.24
N SER A 275 0.94 5.58 4.21
CA SER A 275 1.30 6.49 3.12
C SER A 275 0.39 7.72 3.00
N SER A 276 -0.36 8.05 4.05
CA SER A 276 -1.19 9.26 4.10
C SER A 276 -1.38 9.74 5.55
N ASN A 277 -1.71 11.03 5.71
CA ASN A 277 -2.05 11.62 7.00
C ASN A 277 -3.57 11.85 7.11
N LYS A 278 -4.05 12.29 8.28
CA LYS A 278 -5.41 12.83 8.37
C LYS A 278 -5.60 13.94 7.35
N ASP A 279 -6.79 14.00 6.77
CA ASP A 279 -7.17 14.95 5.71
C ASP A 279 -6.42 14.83 4.37
N SER A 280 -5.46 13.90 4.24
CA SER A 280 -4.88 13.52 2.94
C SER A 280 -5.97 13.04 1.98
N ILE A 281 -5.73 13.24 0.68
CA ILE A 281 -6.61 12.78 -0.39
C ILE A 281 -6.12 11.42 -0.91
N VAL A 282 -6.98 10.41 -0.80
CA VAL A 282 -6.76 9.05 -1.30
C VAL A 282 -7.56 8.84 -2.58
N LEU A 283 -6.93 8.45 -3.68
CA LEU A 283 -7.59 8.18 -4.96
C LEU A 283 -7.52 6.69 -5.30
N ASP A 284 -8.67 6.15 -5.68
CA ASP A 284 -8.80 4.82 -6.28
C ASP A 284 -9.57 4.93 -7.62
N PRO A 285 -8.86 4.89 -8.78
CA PRO A 285 -9.47 4.98 -10.09
C PRO A 285 -10.02 3.64 -10.61
N PHE A 286 -9.99 2.60 -9.78
CA PHE A 286 -10.58 1.27 -10.03
C PHE A 286 -11.39 0.85 -8.79
N CYS A 287 -12.22 1.76 -8.26
CA CYS A 287 -12.67 1.63 -6.87
C CYS A 287 -13.60 0.43 -6.62
N GLY A 288 -14.27 -0.11 -7.63
CA GLY A 288 -15.10 -1.32 -7.50
C GLY A 288 -16.12 -1.21 -6.38
N SER A 289 -15.99 -2.02 -5.32
CA SER A 289 -16.85 -1.96 -4.13
C SER A 289 -16.56 -0.81 -3.16
N GLY A 290 -15.53 -0.01 -3.41
CA GLY A 290 -15.17 1.12 -2.56
C GLY A 290 -14.40 0.74 -1.29
N THR A 291 -13.67 -0.39 -1.29
CA THR A 291 -12.89 -0.84 -0.11
C THR A 291 -11.83 0.21 0.30
N THR A 292 -11.13 0.79 -0.67
CA THR A 292 -10.15 1.88 -0.45
C THR A 292 -10.81 3.13 0.13
N LEU A 293 -12.00 3.46 -0.36
CA LEU A 293 -12.78 4.62 0.09
C LEU A 293 -13.24 4.44 1.53
N GLN A 294 -13.72 3.24 1.87
CA GLN A 294 -14.10 2.87 3.24
C GLN A 294 -12.91 2.96 4.20
N ALA A 295 -11.75 2.44 3.80
CA ALA A 295 -10.53 2.54 4.60
C ALA A 295 -10.16 4.00 4.85
N ALA A 296 -10.13 4.82 3.80
CA ALA A 296 -9.85 6.26 3.90
C ALA A 296 -10.81 6.97 4.86
N THR A 297 -12.13 6.77 4.74
CA THR A 297 -13.14 7.34 5.65
C THR A 297 -12.90 6.91 7.09
N SER A 298 -12.71 5.61 7.35
CA SER A 298 -12.50 5.09 8.71
C SER A 298 -11.25 5.65 9.40
N LEU A 299 -10.33 6.17 8.60
CA LEU A 299 -9.06 6.75 9.00
C LEU A 299 -9.07 8.28 8.93
N SER A 300 -10.22 8.93 8.69
CA SER A 300 -10.33 10.39 8.58
C SER A 300 -9.47 10.99 7.44
N ARG A 301 -9.45 10.31 6.29
CA ARG A 301 -8.91 10.82 5.02
C ARG A 301 -10.07 11.22 4.10
N LYS A 302 -9.81 12.14 3.16
CA LYS A 302 -10.73 12.39 2.05
C LYS A 302 -10.45 11.40 0.93
N TRP A 303 -11.45 11.08 0.13
CA TRP A 303 -11.29 10.09 -0.94
C TRP A 303 -11.91 10.51 -2.26
N ILE A 304 -11.37 9.94 -3.33
CA ILE A 304 -11.88 10.03 -4.69
C ILE A 304 -11.97 8.62 -5.27
N GLY A 305 -13.16 8.21 -5.69
CA GLY A 305 -13.40 6.93 -6.35
C GLY A 305 -13.85 7.12 -7.80
N ILE A 306 -13.35 6.29 -8.71
CA ILE A 306 -13.81 6.27 -10.11
C ILE A 306 -14.15 4.83 -10.51
N ASP A 307 -15.35 4.66 -11.05
CA ASP A 307 -15.76 3.42 -11.72
C ASP A 307 -16.77 3.73 -12.83
N GLN A 308 -16.86 2.88 -13.85
CA GLN A 308 -17.86 3.00 -14.91
C GLN A 308 -19.06 2.07 -14.72
N SER A 309 -18.89 1.01 -13.93
CA SER A 309 -19.89 -0.03 -13.72
C SER A 309 -21.02 0.48 -12.83
N ASP A 310 -22.25 0.41 -13.31
CA ASP A 310 -23.44 0.75 -12.53
C ASP A 310 -23.51 -0.01 -11.21
N LEU A 311 -23.09 -1.27 -11.24
CA LEU A 311 -23.07 -2.15 -10.08
C LEU A 311 -22.02 -1.71 -9.05
N ALA A 312 -20.81 -1.39 -9.50
CA ALA A 312 -19.74 -0.86 -8.63
C ALA A 312 -20.16 0.47 -7.98
N ILE A 313 -20.73 1.37 -8.78
CA ILE A 313 -21.22 2.67 -8.30
C ILE A 313 -22.35 2.49 -7.28
N LYS A 314 -23.32 1.61 -7.54
CA LYS A 314 -24.39 1.30 -6.58
C LYS A 314 -23.83 0.73 -5.28
N THR A 315 -22.99 -0.30 -5.36
CA THR A 315 -22.39 -0.92 -4.16
C THR A 315 -21.54 0.09 -3.36
N THR A 316 -20.80 0.96 -4.04
CA THR A 316 -20.02 2.01 -3.39
C THR A 316 -20.93 3.04 -2.72
N LYS A 317 -22.01 3.48 -3.37
CA LYS A 317 -22.99 4.40 -2.77
C LYS A 317 -23.62 3.81 -1.51
N ASP A 318 -24.07 2.56 -1.57
CA ASP A 318 -24.64 1.84 -0.43
C ASP A 318 -23.62 1.72 0.72
N ARG A 319 -22.38 1.34 0.41
CA ARG A 319 -21.30 1.19 1.40
C ARG A 319 -20.91 2.51 2.07
N MET A 320 -20.94 3.60 1.31
CA MET A 320 -20.47 4.91 1.75
C MET A 320 -21.61 5.83 2.22
N GLY A 321 -22.87 5.38 2.15
CA GLY A 321 -24.04 6.15 2.58
C GLY A 321 -24.34 7.38 1.70
N VAL A 322 -23.93 7.37 0.42
CA VAL A 322 -24.00 8.55 -0.48
C VAL A 322 -25.44 8.95 -0.82
N ASP A 323 -26.37 7.99 -0.84
CA ASP A 323 -27.77 8.21 -1.21
C ASP A 323 -28.71 8.34 0.02
N GLU A 324 -28.19 8.21 1.24
CA GLU A 324 -28.98 8.53 2.44
C GLU A 324 -29.07 10.05 2.58
N VAL A 325 -30.28 10.57 2.69
CA VAL A 325 -30.55 11.95 3.15
C VAL A 325 -30.14 11.99 4.62
N SER A 326 -28.84 12.10 4.86
CA SER A 326 -28.31 12.33 6.18
C SER A 326 -28.75 13.73 6.62
N LEU A 327 -29.38 13.82 7.81
CA LEU A 327 -29.67 15.07 8.52
C LEU A 327 -28.38 15.83 8.90
N PHE A 328 -27.22 15.22 8.65
CA PHE A 328 -25.87 15.80 8.76
C PHE A 328 -25.28 15.94 7.35
N GLU A 329 -24.62 17.06 7.07
CA GLU A 329 -24.06 17.44 5.76
C GLU A 329 -23.47 16.24 4.99
N ASN A 330 -24.05 15.94 3.82
CA ASN A 330 -23.53 14.89 2.94
C ASN A 330 -22.20 15.36 2.35
N ASP A 331 -21.11 14.88 2.94
CA ASP A 331 -19.73 15.31 2.67
C ASP A 331 -19.15 14.72 1.35
N THR A 332 -20.02 14.21 0.47
CA THR A 332 -19.68 13.48 -0.76
C THR A 332 -20.40 14.06 -1.99
N GLU A 333 -19.63 14.38 -3.02
CA GLU A 333 -20.09 14.81 -4.33
C GLU A 333 -20.14 13.61 -5.29
N PHE A 334 -21.32 13.24 -5.79
CA PHE A 334 -21.47 12.23 -6.84
C PHE A 334 -21.63 12.89 -8.21
N ILE A 335 -20.81 12.49 -9.19
CA ILE A 335 -20.82 13.06 -10.55
C ILE A 335 -20.91 11.93 -11.59
N ASP A 336 -21.97 11.96 -12.39
CA ASP A 336 -22.17 11.01 -13.50
C ASP A 336 -21.79 11.66 -14.84
N LEU A 337 -20.54 11.44 -15.27
CA LEU A 337 -20.03 12.02 -16.52
C LEU A 337 -20.46 11.21 -17.75
N THR A 338 -21.03 10.01 -17.59
CA THR A 338 -21.53 9.21 -18.73
C THR A 338 -22.71 9.88 -19.44
N LYS A 339 -23.41 10.78 -18.75
CA LYS A 339 -24.55 11.55 -19.27
C LYS A 339 -24.15 12.85 -19.96
N CYS A 340 -22.92 13.34 -19.73
CA CYS A 340 -22.40 14.58 -20.32
C CYS A 340 -21.81 14.31 -21.71
N LYS A 341 -22.65 13.92 -22.68
CA LYS A 341 -22.20 13.56 -24.05
C LYS A 341 -21.76 14.76 -24.91
N LYS A 342 -21.94 16.02 -24.49
CA LYS A 342 -21.77 17.17 -25.39
C LYS A 342 -20.41 17.87 -25.39
N ASP A 343 -19.57 17.73 -24.36
CA ASP A 343 -18.33 18.54 -24.29
C ASP A 343 -17.02 17.76 -24.48
N PHE A 344 -17.07 16.42 -24.57
CA PHE A 344 -15.85 15.61 -24.53
C PHE A 344 -15.46 14.90 -25.84
N ALA A 345 -16.19 15.10 -26.93
CA ALA A 345 -15.86 14.52 -28.25
C ALA A 345 -14.54 15.05 -28.85
N GLN A 346 -13.91 16.07 -28.25
CA GLN A 346 -12.55 16.52 -28.59
C GLN A 346 -11.44 15.81 -27.81
N PHE A 347 -11.73 15.04 -26.76
CA PHE A 347 -10.71 14.51 -25.84
C PHE A 347 -10.07 13.19 -26.30
N SER A 348 -10.73 12.45 -27.20
CA SER A 348 -10.19 11.18 -27.72
C SER A 348 -9.29 11.33 -28.95
N GLN A 349 -9.06 12.55 -29.45
CA GLN A 349 -8.29 12.79 -30.68
C GLN A 349 -7.03 13.66 -30.55
N SER A 350 -6.63 14.04 -29.34
CA SER A 350 -5.38 14.82 -29.16
C SER A 350 -4.30 14.01 -28.47
N ASN A 351 -3.35 13.56 -29.29
CA ASN A 351 -1.96 13.18 -29.02
C ASN A 351 -1.71 12.06 -27.99
N PHE A 352 -1.63 10.83 -28.51
CA PHE A 352 -0.61 9.85 -28.14
C PHE A 352 -0.10 9.15 -29.40
#